data_AF-A0A7W1SMN2-F1
#
_entry.id   AF-A0A7W1SMN2-F1
#
_cell.length_a   1.000
_cell.length_b   1.000
_cell.length_c   1.000
_cell.angle_alpha   90.00
_cell.angle_beta   90.00
_cell.angle_gamma   90.00
#
_symmetry.space_group_name_H-M   'P 1'
#
loop_
_entity.id
_entity.type
_entity.pdbx_description
1 polymer ?
#
loop_
_entity_poly.entity_id
_entity_poly.type
_entity_poly.pdbx_seq_one_letter_code
_entity_poly.pdbx_strand_id
1 'polypeptide(L)' 'MDSSKSQFRIDLTPEQKNKVRNAIGKDAEAVELSVEELEERIAPRSKNL' A
#
# COMPACT_ATOMS: atom_id res chain seq x y z
N MET A 1 11.57 14.79 12.59
CA MET A 1 11.55 14.37 11.17
C MET A 1 10.10 14.36 10.75
N ASP A 2 9.76 15.11 9.70
CA ASP A 2 8.40 15.18 9.18
C ASP A 2 8.07 13.84 8.50
N SER A 3 7.40 12.93 9.21
CA SER A 3 7.03 11.58 8.75
C SER A 3 6.06 11.60 7.57
N SER A 4 5.43 12.75 7.32
CA SER A 4 4.49 13.04 6.24
C SER A 4 5.09 12.82 4.84
N LYS A 5 6.40 13.06 4.66
CA LYS A 5 7.07 12.91 3.35
C LYS A 5 7.40 11.47 2.97
N SER A 6 7.26 10.53 3.90
CA SER A 6 7.66 9.14 3.70
C SER A 6 6.48 8.19 3.48
N GLN A 7 5.24 8.69 3.48
CA GLN A 7 4.03 7.92 3.21
C GLN A 7 3.39 8.34 1.89
N PHE A 8 2.93 7.34 1.15
CA PHE A 8 2.19 7.46 -0.09
C PHE A 8 0.80 6.85 0.10
N ARG A 9 -0.23 7.60 -0.26
CA ARG A 9 -1.63 7.20 -0.11
C ARG A 9 -2.28 7.01 -1.47
N ILE A 10 -2.98 5.90 -1.65
CA ILE A 10 -3.74 5.57 -2.85
C ILE A 10 -5.18 5.35 -2.43
N ASP A 11 -6.06 6.31 -2.74
CA ASP A 11 -7.49 6.13 -2.50
C ASP A 11 -8.05 5.02 -3.40
N LEU A 12 -8.86 4.15 -2.80
CA LEU A 12 -9.41 3.00 -3.50
C LEU A 12 -10.62 3.39 -4.34
N THR A 13 -10.69 2.86 -5.56
CA THR A 13 -11.91 2.94 -6.37
C THR A 13 -13.04 2.12 -5.74
N PRO A 14 -14.32 2.40 -6.03
CA PRO A 14 -15.44 1.63 -5.48
C PRO A 14 -15.31 0.11 -5.72
N GLU A 15 -14.83 -0.31 -6.89
CA GLU A 15 -14.58 -1.72 -7.19
C GLU A 15 -13.49 -2.32 -6.29
N GLN A 16 -12.40 -1.59 -6.06
CA GLN A 16 -11.32 -2.04 -5.19
C GLN A 16 -11.76 -2.14 -3.73
N LYS A 17 -12.57 -1.19 -3.24
CA LYS A 17 -13.15 -1.26 -1.89
C LYS A 17 -13.97 -2.53 -1.69
N ASN A 18 -14.81 -2.89 -2.68
CA ASN A 18 -15.57 -4.13 -2.66
C ASN A 18 -14.67 -5.37 -2.62
N LYS A 19 -13.59 -5.38 -3.42
CA LYS A 19 -12.61 -6.48 -3.40
C LYS A 19 -11.94 -6.62 -2.03
N VAL A 20 -11.52 -5.51 -1.41
CA VAL A 20 -10.91 -5.52 -0.07
C VAL A 20 -11.92 -6.03 0.96
N ARG A 21 -13.15 -5.51 0.97
CA ARG A 21 -14.20 -5.98 1.88
C ARG A 21 -14.46 -7.48 1.75
N ASN A 22 -14.50 -8.00 0.52
CA ASN A 22 -14.70 -9.43 0.28
C ASN A 22 -13.50 -10.27 0.73
N ALA A 23 -12.28 -9.74 0.64
CA ALA A 23 -11.06 -10.45 1.01
C ALA A 23 -10.81 -10.47 2.54
N ILE A 24 -11.09 -9.37 3.24
CA ILE A 24 -10.72 -9.22 4.67
C ILE A 24 -11.92 -8.94 5.60
N GLY A 25 -13.13 -8.84 5.07
CA GLY A 25 -14.36 -8.62 5.83
C GLY A 25 -14.52 -7.20 6.39
N LYS A 26 -13.70 -6.25 5.97
CA LYS A 26 -13.69 -4.86 6.47
C LYS A 26 -13.67 -3.86 5.34
N ASP A 27 -14.34 -2.73 5.54
CA ASP A 27 -14.28 -1.60 4.63
C ASP A 27 -12.92 -0.91 4.73
N ALA A 28 -12.41 -0.43 3.58
CA ALA A 28 -11.16 0.30 3.48
C ALA A 28 -11.32 1.45 2.49
N GLU A 29 -10.72 2.60 2.82
CA GLU A 29 -10.82 3.81 2.01
C GLU A 29 -9.61 4.02 1.09
N ALA A 30 -8.42 3.64 1.57
CA ALA A 30 -7.17 3.79 0.86
C ALA A 30 -6.18 2.71 1.26
N VAL A 31 -5.14 2.56 0.43
CA VAL A 31 -3.91 1.87 0.78
C VAL A 31 -2.86 2.92 1.09
N GLU A 32 -2.22 2.80 2.25
CA GLU A 32 -1.10 3.62 2.66
C GLU A 32 0.15 2.77 2.70
N LEU A 33 1.21 3.25 2.04
CA LEU A 33 2.51 2.58 1.98
C LEU A 33 3.59 3.61 2.26
N SER A 34 4.64 3.19 2.94
CA SER A 34 5.87 3.96 2.97
C SER A 34 6.57 3.92 1.60
N VAL A 35 7.42 4.92 1.34
CA VAL A 35 8.27 4.93 0.14
C VAL A 35 9.17 3.69 0.08
N GLU A 36 9.71 3.26 1.23
CA GLU A 36 10.55 2.06 1.33
C GLU A 36 9.78 0.78 0.93
N GLU A 37 8.53 0.62 1.37
CA GLU A 37 7.67 -0.50 0.96
C GLU A 37 7.34 -0.47 -0.54
N LEU A 38 7.22 0.71 -1.14
CA LEU A 38 7.04 0.85 -2.59
C LEU A 38 8.31 0.45 -3.35
N GLU A 39 9.47 0.92 -2.89
CA GLU A 39 10.77 0.59 -3.49
C GLU A 39 11.03 -0.92 -3.47
N GLU A 40 10.78 -1.60 -2.35
CA GLU A 40 10.96 -3.06 -2.24
C GLU A 40 10.01 -3.83 -3.18
N ARG A 41 8.84 -3.28 -3.52
CA ARG A 41 7.90 -3.92 -4.46
C ARG A 41 8.28 -3.70 -5.93
N ILE A 42 8.90 -2.57 -6.26
CA ILE A 42 9.30 -2.22 -7.63
C ILE A 42 10.66 -2.83 -7.96
N ALA A 43 11.61 -2.71 -7.04
CA ALA A 43 12.98 -3.20 -7.15
C ALA A 43 13.30 -4.07 -5.92
N PRO A 44 12.70 -5.27 -5.82
CA PRO A 44 12.94 -6.16 -4.70
C PRO A 44 14.43 -6.43 -4.58
N ARG A 45 14.97 -6.25 -3.38
CA ARG A 45 16.37 -6.58 -3.12
C ARG A 45 16.45 -8.09 -3.23
N SER A 46 17.01 -8.57 -4.34
CA SER A 46 17.20 -10.00 -4.58
C SER A 46 17.94 -10.58 -3.37
N LYS A 47 17.26 -11.41 -2.58
CA LYS A 47 17.79 -11.98 -1.34
C LYS A 47 18.84 -13.09 -1.60
N ASN A 48 19.48 -13.07 -2.77
CA ASN A 48 20.48 -14.04 -3.19
C ASN A 48 21.87 -13.38 -3.15
N LEU A 49 22.48 -13.41 -1.97
CA LEU A 49 23.93 -13.45 -1.77
C LEU A 49 24.24 -14.64 -0.88
#